data_AF-A0A7S4G882-F1
#
_entry.id   AF-A0A7S4G882-F1
#
_cell.length_a   1.000
_cell.length_b   1.000
_cell.length_c   1.000
_cell.angle_alpha   90.00
_cell.angle_beta   90.00
_cell.angle_gamma   90.00
#
_symmetry.space_group_name_H-M   'P 1'
#
loop_
_entity.id
_entity.type
_entity.pdbx_description
1 polymer ?
#
loop_
_entity_poly.entity_id
_entity_poly.type
_entity_poly.pdbx_seq_one_letter_code
_entity_poly.pdbx_strand_id
1 'polypeptide(L)'
;MQKPHEHQKSHGWFHHTCDRYTCLIGTLTTAYIFAFLHYYNPFDEPRSLRLVPTQQAPVPDHLNYSQWIEDPELQHETCCHYFDALLCCTNEYNGTEPKALRFVGAAPFDAAQFFATLGGRHIAMIGDSIMRQTTSALVCALEKVKTPLTVGKPTSFKASKLYDFAATYEDGTKISRASMTRFDFKLLHSVMHDADILMLNIGAWYNPPQRQQYGRDMSALGDALRSFNRRPGKRGILVDTVPQHFPTQRGSGAFSDRIDGKRCVPVDPGDYSHTGADWHTQVVRRVSHENGLQVVEVLDIFVPRWDAHLESRPKTATSGSGNLDCTHYCHRDSVWEPLLSRIGASIRIADGG
;
A
#
# COMPACT_ATOMS: atom_id res chain seq x y z
N MET A 1 -65.28 -15.22 -66.06
CA MET A 1 -65.71 -15.76 -64.75
C MET A 1 -64.55 -15.64 -63.78
N GLN A 2 -64.85 -15.28 -62.54
CA GLN A 2 -64.01 -15.19 -61.33
C GLN A 2 -62.92 -14.08 -61.23
N LYS A 3 -63.26 -13.08 -60.40
CA LYS A 3 -62.39 -12.30 -59.49
C LYS A 3 -62.06 -13.18 -58.23
N PRO A 4 -61.32 -12.69 -57.20
CA PRO A 4 -60.00 -12.01 -57.11
C PRO A 4 -59.12 -12.61 -55.97
N HIS A 5 -57.92 -12.07 -55.70
CA HIS A 5 -57.26 -11.85 -54.38
C HIS A 5 -55.86 -11.22 -54.66
N GLU A 6 -55.53 -9.97 -54.32
CA GLU A 6 -55.38 -9.31 -53.00
C GLU A 6 -54.14 -9.76 -52.21
N HIS A 7 -53.07 -8.94 -52.23
CA HIS A 7 -52.54 -8.28 -51.01
C HIS A 7 -51.42 -7.26 -51.30
N GLN A 8 -51.70 -6.01 -50.91
CA GLN A 8 -50.75 -4.93 -50.66
C GLN A 8 -50.03 -5.14 -49.32
N LYS A 9 -48.74 -4.78 -49.24
CA LYS A 9 -48.11 -4.25 -48.01
C LYS A 9 -47.23 -3.06 -48.35
N SER A 10 -47.59 -1.91 -47.78
CA SER A 10 -46.93 -0.61 -47.85
C SER A 10 -45.85 -0.48 -46.77
N HIS A 11 -44.68 0.03 -47.14
CA HIS A 11 -43.67 0.54 -46.20
C HIS A 11 -43.98 2.01 -45.86
N GLY A 12 -44.42 2.26 -44.63
CA GLY A 12 -44.55 3.61 -44.06
C GLY A 12 -43.21 4.07 -43.47
N TRP A 13 -42.71 5.19 -43.97
CA TRP A 13 -41.59 5.93 -43.38
C TRP A 13 -42.12 6.75 -42.18
N PHE A 14 -41.66 6.44 -40.97
CA PHE A 14 -41.91 7.26 -39.79
C PHE A 14 -40.90 8.41 -39.75
N HIS A 15 -41.35 9.62 -40.07
CA HIS A 15 -40.65 10.85 -39.68
C HIS A 15 -40.99 11.15 -38.21
N HIS A 16 -40.11 10.76 -37.29
CA HIS A 16 -40.16 11.24 -35.92
C HIS A 16 -39.62 12.67 -35.85
N THR A 17 -40.52 13.64 -35.71
CA THR A 17 -40.18 14.99 -35.27
C THR A 17 -39.69 14.91 -33.83
N CYS A 18 -38.39 15.14 -33.61
CA CYS A 18 -37.80 15.22 -32.29
C CYS A 18 -38.25 16.52 -31.62
N ASP A 19 -38.93 16.42 -30.48
CA ASP A 19 -39.38 17.57 -29.70
C ASP A 19 -38.16 18.36 -29.17
N ARG A 20 -38.26 19.70 -29.15
CA ARG A 20 -37.12 20.60 -28.95
C ARG A 20 -36.39 20.36 -27.61
N TYR A 21 -37.08 19.86 -26.60
CA TYR A 21 -36.50 19.55 -25.30
C TYR A 21 -35.63 18.29 -25.30
N THR A 22 -35.99 17.27 -26.08
CA THR A 22 -35.26 16.00 -26.14
C THR A 22 -33.93 16.17 -26.89
N CYS A 23 -33.90 17.04 -27.91
CA CYS A 23 -32.65 17.42 -28.59
C CYS A 23 -31.70 18.22 -27.70
N LEU A 24 -32.22 19.09 -26.82
CA LEU A 24 -31.40 19.92 -25.93
C LEU A 24 -30.75 19.06 -24.82
N ILE A 25 -31.48 18.11 -24.25
CA ILE A 25 -30.92 17.17 -23.26
C ILE A 25 -29.87 16.27 -23.91
N GLY A 26 -30.13 15.75 -25.12
CA GLY A 26 -29.16 14.95 -25.87
C GLY A 26 -27.86 15.71 -26.14
N THR A 27 -27.93 16.97 -26.56
CA THR A 27 -26.74 17.79 -26.84
C THR A 27 -25.98 18.19 -25.57
N LEU A 28 -26.66 18.54 -24.47
CA LEU A 28 -25.99 18.84 -23.20
C LEU A 28 -25.33 17.60 -22.57
N THR A 29 -25.98 16.43 -22.65
CA THR A 29 -25.41 15.18 -22.12
C THR A 29 -24.20 14.75 -22.94
N THR A 30 -24.27 14.91 -24.26
CA THR A 30 -23.15 14.60 -25.16
C THR A 30 -22.00 15.58 -24.97
N ALA A 31 -22.26 16.88 -24.83
CA ALA A 31 -21.23 17.87 -24.52
C ALA A 31 -20.59 17.65 -23.14
N TYR A 32 -21.35 17.22 -22.14
CA TYR A 32 -20.81 16.89 -20.82
C TYR A 32 -19.98 15.60 -20.86
N ILE A 33 -20.42 14.57 -21.59
CA ILE A 33 -19.65 13.34 -21.80
C ILE A 33 -18.37 13.63 -22.58
N PHE A 34 -18.41 14.45 -23.64
CA PHE A 34 -17.22 14.84 -24.39
C PHE A 34 -16.28 15.72 -23.58
N ALA A 35 -16.79 16.66 -22.78
CA ALA A 35 -15.97 17.45 -21.87
C ALA A 35 -15.34 16.57 -20.78
N PHE A 36 -16.08 15.59 -20.24
CA PHE A 36 -15.56 14.64 -19.26
C PHE A 36 -14.52 13.70 -19.87
N LEU A 37 -14.72 13.23 -21.11
CA LEU A 37 -13.77 12.38 -21.85
C LEU A 37 -12.56 13.15 -22.39
N HIS A 38 -12.68 14.44 -22.70
CA HIS A 38 -11.54 15.30 -23.03
C HIS A 38 -10.74 15.69 -21.79
N TYR A 39 -11.39 15.88 -20.64
CA TYR A 39 -10.70 16.12 -19.37
C TYR A 39 -10.08 14.84 -18.78
N TYR A 40 -10.64 13.68 -19.13
CA TYR A 40 -10.16 12.35 -18.76
C TYR A 40 -9.93 11.48 -20.01
N ASN A 41 -8.98 11.86 -20.87
CA ASN A 41 -8.44 10.91 -21.85
C ASN A 41 -7.25 10.16 -21.22
N PRO A 42 -7.42 8.95 -20.66
CA PRO A 42 -6.30 8.17 -20.13
C PRO A 42 -5.36 7.64 -21.22
N PHE A 43 -5.64 7.95 -22.50
CA PHE A 43 -4.89 7.50 -23.67
C PHE A 43 -4.27 8.65 -24.48
N ASP A 44 -4.19 9.87 -23.94
CA ASP A 44 -3.19 10.80 -24.47
C ASP A 44 -1.83 10.13 -24.27
N GLU A 45 -1.22 9.71 -25.39
CA GLU A 45 0.13 9.19 -25.39
C GLU A 45 0.97 10.13 -24.52
N PRO A 46 1.71 9.62 -23.52
CA PRO A 46 2.51 10.47 -22.67
C PRO A 46 3.38 11.27 -23.60
N ARG A 47 3.12 12.60 -23.68
CA ARG A 47 4.01 13.57 -24.34
C ARG A 47 5.39 13.06 -24.03
N SER A 48 6.16 12.68 -25.05
CA SER A 48 7.46 12.06 -24.87
C SER A 48 8.22 12.89 -23.85
N LEU A 49 8.15 12.45 -22.59
CA LEU A 49 8.84 13.08 -21.50
C LEU A 49 10.23 12.67 -21.88
N ARG A 50 10.95 13.60 -22.54
CA ARG A 50 12.40 13.56 -22.51
C ARG A 50 12.67 13.39 -21.04
N LEU A 51 13.07 12.17 -20.66
CA LEU A 51 13.71 11.90 -19.41
C LEU A 51 14.90 12.84 -19.47
N VAL A 52 14.71 14.06 -18.98
CA VAL A 52 15.81 14.89 -18.52
C VAL A 52 16.55 13.92 -17.62
N PRO A 53 17.82 13.58 -17.91
CA PRO A 53 18.59 12.77 -17.00
C PRO A 53 18.52 13.48 -15.67
N THR A 54 17.60 13.03 -14.82
CA THR A 54 17.51 13.50 -13.46
C THR A 54 18.85 13.01 -12.95
N GLN A 55 19.78 13.93 -12.68
CA GLN A 55 20.91 13.59 -11.85
C GLN A 55 20.29 12.87 -10.68
N GLN A 56 20.49 11.54 -10.61
CA GLN A 56 20.01 10.76 -9.49
C GLN A 56 20.55 11.50 -8.28
N ALA A 57 19.65 12.03 -7.44
CA ALA A 57 20.07 12.50 -6.14
C ALA A 57 20.94 11.37 -5.58
N PRO A 58 22.19 11.65 -5.15
CA PRO A 58 23.09 10.62 -4.71
C PRO A 58 22.33 9.73 -3.75
N VAL A 59 22.30 8.42 -4.04
CA VAL A 59 21.73 7.44 -3.11
C VAL A 59 22.45 7.73 -1.80
N PRO A 60 21.74 8.01 -0.70
CA PRO A 60 22.38 8.32 0.56
C PRO A 60 23.38 7.20 0.87
N ASP A 61 24.68 7.52 0.99
CA ASP A 61 25.81 6.59 1.26
C ASP A 61 25.69 5.85 2.62
N HIS A 62 24.50 5.84 3.21
CA HIS A 62 24.22 5.49 4.60
C HIS A 62 22.84 4.86 4.70
N LEU A 63 22.66 3.70 4.07
CA LEU A 63 21.89 2.69 4.76
C LEU A 63 22.74 2.27 5.97
N ASN A 64 22.60 3.01 7.07
CA ASN A 64 23.37 2.75 8.27
C ASN A 64 22.78 1.55 9.00
N TYR A 65 23.12 0.36 8.50
CA TYR A 65 22.66 -0.91 9.04
C TYR A 65 23.16 -1.17 10.47
N SER A 66 24.06 -0.33 11.01
CA SER A 66 24.49 -0.37 12.42
C SER A 66 23.38 0.04 13.40
N GLN A 67 22.19 0.36 12.92
CA GLN A 67 21.08 0.81 13.75
C GLN A 67 20.33 -0.32 14.45
N TRP A 68 20.65 -1.59 14.19
CA TRP A 68 20.09 -2.72 14.93
C TRP A 68 21.11 -3.27 15.92
N ILE A 69 20.72 -3.37 17.19
CA ILE A 69 21.55 -3.99 18.23
C ILE A 69 20.81 -5.17 18.85
N GLU A 70 21.53 -6.22 19.24
CA GLU A 70 20.95 -7.31 20.02
C GLU A 70 20.59 -6.81 21.42
N ASP A 71 19.35 -7.07 21.83
CA ASP A 71 18.74 -6.64 23.07
C ASP A 71 18.01 -7.84 23.69
N PRO A 72 18.71 -8.66 24.50
CA PRO A 72 18.15 -9.90 25.06
C PRO A 72 17.04 -9.65 26.08
N GLU A 73 16.88 -8.42 26.57
CA GLU A 73 15.82 -8.04 27.50
C GLU A 73 14.54 -7.58 26.78
N LEU A 74 14.61 -7.42 25.46
CA LEU A 74 13.47 -6.99 24.65
C LEU A 74 12.34 -8.02 24.72
N GLN A 75 11.30 -7.69 25.48
CA GLN A 75 10.12 -8.54 25.58
C GLN A 75 9.41 -8.62 24.23
N HIS A 76 9.06 -9.85 23.85
CA HIS A 76 8.35 -10.13 22.63
C HIS A 76 6.87 -10.28 22.94
N GLU A 77 6.14 -9.18 22.86
CA GLU A 77 4.70 -9.25 22.75
C GLU A 77 4.32 -9.47 21.28
N THR A 78 3.42 -10.43 21.06
CA THR A 78 2.90 -10.77 19.76
C THR A 78 1.39 -10.66 19.79
N CYS A 79 0.82 -9.77 18.98
CA CYS A 79 -0.63 -9.70 18.79
C CYS A 79 -1.09 -10.74 17.76
N CYS A 80 -1.30 -11.96 18.24
CA CYS A 80 -1.64 -13.11 17.40
C CYS A 80 -3.08 -13.12 16.89
N HIS A 81 -3.92 -12.18 17.35
CA HIS A 81 -5.35 -12.15 17.04
C HIS A 81 -5.69 -11.35 15.77
N TYR A 82 -4.71 -10.67 15.16
CA TYR A 82 -4.89 -9.90 13.93
C TYR A 82 -4.38 -10.65 12.68
N PHE A 83 -4.87 -10.24 11.49
CA PHE A 83 -4.63 -10.85 10.18
C PHE A 83 -3.23 -11.47 10.00
N ASP A 84 -3.17 -12.68 9.46
CA ASP A 84 -1.94 -13.39 9.05
C ASP A 84 -0.82 -13.50 10.11
N ALA A 85 -1.01 -12.99 11.33
CA ALA A 85 -0.10 -13.16 12.46
C ALA A 85 0.05 -14.62 12.88
N LEU A 86 -0.88 -15.48 12.44
CA LEU A 86 -0.93 -16.90 12.74
C LEU A 86 0.39 -17.62 12.42
N LEU A 87 1.15 -17.19 11.41
CA LEU A 87 2.30 -17.98 10.97
C LEU A 87 3.52 -17.90 11.93
N CYS A 88 3.74 -16.81 12.67
CA CYS A 88 4.80 -16.77 13.70
C CYS A 88 4.28 -16.84 15.14
N CYS A 89 2.97 -16.98 15.31
CA CYS A 89 2.30 -17.04 16.60
C CYS A 89 1.97 -18.45 17.07
N THR A 90 1.97 -19.43 16.17
CA THR A 90 1.74 -20.83 16.53
C THR A 90 3.07 -21.53 16.77
N ASN A 91 3.12 -22.37 17.80
CA ASN A 91 4.25 -23.26 18.09
C ASN A 91 4.58 -24.24 16.94
N GLU A 92 3.76 -24.27 15.87
CA GLU A 92 4.01 -25.06 14.67
C GLU A 92 5.25 -24.58 13.91
N TYR A 93 5.63 -23.30 14.06
CA TYR A 93 6.95 -22.83 13.69
C TYR A 93 7.96 -23.14 14.81
N ASN A 94 8.35 -24.42 14.87
CA ASN A 94 9.32 -24.97 15.81
C ASN A 94 10.77 -24.45 15.62
N GLY A 95 10.96 -23.35 14.89
CA GLY A 95 12.26 -22.83 14.52
C GLY A 95 12.42 -21.43 15.07
N THR A 96 13.24 -21.31 16.14
CA THR A 96 13.80 -20.10 16.80
C THR A 96 12.90 -18.84 16.82
N GLU A 97 13.29 -17.75 17.42
CA GLU A 97 12.51 -16.49 17.34
C GLU A 97 13.30 -15.52 16.46
N PRO A 98 12.68 -14.62 15.66
CA PRO A 98 13.43 -13.51 15.09
C PRO A 98 14.35 -12.93 16.17
N LYS A 99 15.58 -12.57 15.81
CA LYS A 99 16.53 -12.09 16.79
C LYS A 99 15.90 -10.94 17.58
N ALA A 100 16.15 -10.93 18.88
CA ALA A 100 15.76 -9.85 19.76
C ALA A 100 16.63 -8.62 19.42
N LEU A 101 16.24 -7.90 18.36
CA LEU A 101 16.95 -6.73 17.88
C LEU A 101 16.13 -5.48 18.18
N ARG A 102 16.80 -4.45 18.70
CA ARG A 102 16.23 -3.12 18.90
C ARG A 102 16.83 -2.14 17.90
N PHE A 103 15.98 -1.31 17.31
CA PHE A 103 16.41 -0.24 16.42
C PHE A 103 16.81 1.00 17.23
N VAL A 104 18.04 1.47 17.08
CA VAL A 104 18.55 2.68 17.76
C VAL A 104 18.38 3.96 16.94
N GLY A 105 17.96 3.84 15.68
CA GLY A 105 17.80 4.98 14.75
C GLY A 105 16.51 5.78 14.91
N ALA A 106 15.61 5.40 15.82
CA ALA A 106 14.35 6.09 16.07
C ALA A 106 13.96 6.01 17.56
N ALA A 107 13.21 7.02 18.03
CA ALA A 107 12.58 6.93 19.35
C ALA A 107 11.55 5.78 19.37
N PRO A 108 11.29 5.15 20.53
CA PRO A 108 10.25 4.15 20.66
C PRO A 108 8.87 4.65 20.21
N PHE A 109 8.01 3.75 19.75
CA PHE A 109 6.65 4.13 19.36
C PHE A 109 5.78 4.39 20.61
N ASP A 110 5.47 5.66 20.86
CA ASP A 110 4.53 6.05 21.92
C ASP A 110 3.08 5.96 21.42
N ALA A 111 2.44 4.83 21.69
CA ALA A 111 1.06 4.57 21.30
C ALA A 111 0.07 5.56 21.93
N ALA A 112 0.29 6.00 23.18
CA ALA A 112 -0.60 6.93 23.86
C ALA A 112 -0.52 8.33 23.24
N GLN A 113 0.71 8.82 23.00
CA GLN A 113 0.92 10.09 22.31
C GLN A 113 0.40 10.04 20.87
N PHE A 114 0.62 8.93 20.16
CA PHE A 114 0.08 8.75 18.82
C PHE A 114 -1.45 8.86 18.82
N PHE A 115 -2.10 8.16 19.74
CA PHE A 115 -3.55 8.16 19.87
C PHE A 115 -4.10 9.56 20.21
N ALA A 116 -3.47 10.25 21.16
CA ALA A 116 -3.81 11.64 21.50
C ALA A 116 -3.64 12.59 20.30
N THR A 117 -2.61 12.37 19.47
CA THR A 117 -2.39 13.14 18.24
C THR A 117 -3.52 12.93 17.25
N LEU A 118 -4.10 11.74 17.15
CA LEU A 118 -5.21 11.49 16.21
C LEU A 118 -6.47 12.26 16.57
N GLY A 119 -6.81 12.37 17.86
CA GLY A 119 -7.90 13.23 18.33
C GLY A 119 -9.24 12.97 17.64
N GLY A 120 -9.63 11.70 17.49
CA GLY A 120 -10.88 11.32 16.84
C GLY A 120 -10.82 11.21 15.31
N ARG A 121 -9.66 11.44 14.68
CA ARG A 121 -9.50 11.37 13.22
C ARG A 121 -9.55 9.94 12.67
N HIS A 122 -9.83 9.84 11.37
CA HIS A 122 -9.81 8.59 10.63
C HIS A 122 -8.52 8.42 9.81
N ILE A 123 -7.71 7.42 10.14
CA ILE A 123 -6.62 6.93 9.28
C ILE A 123 -7.15 5.80 8.39
N ALA A 124 -6.99 5.95 7.08
CA ALA A 124 -7.14 4.85 6.14
C ALA A 124 -5.80 4.45 5.52
N MET A 125 -5.47 3.18 5.70
CA MET A 125 -4.26 2.53 5.22
C MET A 125 -4.57 1.76 3.94
N ILE A 126 -4.03 2.19 2.81
CA ILE A 126 -4.34 1.63 1.49
C ILE A 126 -3.09 0.92 0.97
N GLY A 127 -3.23 -0.36 0.63
CA GLY A 127 -2.09 -1.07 0.07
C GLY A 127 -2.26 -2.57 -0.04
N ASP A 128 -1.14 -3.24 -0.28
CA ASP A 128 -1.10 -4.69 -0.46
C ASP A 128 -1.13 -5.44 0.89
N SER A 129 -0.54 -6.64 0.91
CA SER A 129 -0.48 -7.48 2.10
C SER A 129 0.53 -6.97 3.13
N ILE A 130 1.53 -6.17 2.75
CA ILE A 130 2.44 -5.56 3.72
C ILE A 130 1.77 -4.41 4.45
N MET A 131 0.99 -3.59 3.74
CA MET A 131 0.18 -2.57 4.40
C MET A 131 -0.82 -3.21 5.36
N ARG A 132 -1.37 -4.40 5.05
CA ARG A 132 -2.18 -5.18 6.01
C ARG A 132 -1.40 -5.51 7.29
N GLN A 133 -0.16 -5.99 7.19
CA GLN A 133 0.68 -6.27 8.35
C GLN A 133 0.99 -5.00 9.16
N THR A 134 1.25 -3.89 8.46
CA THR A 134 1.49 -2.57 9.07
C THR A 134 0.25 -2.10 9.83
N THR A 135 -0.94 -2.23 9.25
CA THR A 135 -2.21 -1.90 9.94
C THR A 135 -2.41 -2.78 11.17
N SER A 136 -2.21 -4.09 11.07
CA SER A 136 -2.30 -5.00 12.22
C SER A 136 -1.34 -4.58 13.33
N ALA A 137 -0.11 -4.18 12.98
CA ALA A 137 0.92 -3.82 13.95
C ALA A 137 0.56 -2.52 14.67
N LEU A 138 0.05 -1.54 13.92
CA LEU A 138 -0.44 -0.30 14.49
C LEU A 138 -1.59 -0.56 15.47
N VAL A 139 -2.62 -1.31 15.05
CA VAL A 139 -3.77 -1.60 15.90
C VAL A 139 -3.33 -2.34 17.16
N CYS A 140 -2.51 -3.37 17.03
CA CYS A 140 -1.90 -4.08 18.15
C CYS A 140 -1.24 -3.13 19.16
N ALA A 141 -0.38 -2.23 18.70
CA ALA A 141 0.28 -1.27 19.56
C ALA A 141 -0.72 -0.33 20.26
N LEU A 142 -1.79 0.08 19.56
CA LEU A 142 -2.84 0.94 20.13
C LEU A 142 -3.71 0.21 21.16
N GLU A 143 -3.96 -1.10 21.01
CA GLU A 143 -4.77 -1.86 21.96
C GLU A 143 -4.17 -1.91 23.37
N LYS A 144 -2.84 -1.77 23.47
CA LYS A 144 -2.13 -1.73 24.76
C LYS A 144 -2.49 -0.52 25.59
N VAL A 145 -2.90 0.58 24.95
CA VAL A 145 -3.26 1.84 25.62
C VAL A 145 -4.76 2.12 25.57
N LYS A 146 -5.47 1.58 24.58
CA LYS A 146 -6.92 1.76 24.43
C LYS A 146 -7.55 0.61 23.66
N THR A 147 -8.53 -0.05 24.25
CA THR A 147 -9.29 -1.12 23.57
C THR A 147 -10.26 -0.51 22.53
N PRO A 148 -10.31 -1.04 21.29
CA PRO A 148 -11.30 -0.62 20.30
C PRO A 148 -12.71 -1.04 20.71
N LEU A 149 -13.70 -0.17 20.47
CA LEU A 149 -15.13 -0.47 20.67
C LEU A 149 -15.62 -1.52 19.69
N THR A 150 -15.16 -1.43 18.45
CA THR A 150 -15.52 -2.38 17.40
C THR A 150 -14.29 -2.71 16.57
N VAL A 151 -14.02 -4.00 16.42
CA VAL A 151 -13.05 -4.52 15.47
C VAL A 151 -13.81 -5.26 14.38
N GLY A 152 -13.85 -4.66 13.19
CA GLY A 152 -14.36 -5.31 12.00
C GLY A 152 -13.47 -6.51 11.67
N LYS A 153 -14.01 -7.72 11.76
CA LYS A 153 -13.27 -8.91 11.34
C LYS A 153 -12.90 -8.78 9.86
N PRO A 154 -11.73 -9.31 9.45
CA PRO A 154 -11.44 -9.64 8.05
C PRO A 154 -12.68 -10.30 7.43
N THR A 155 -13.45 -9.59 6.62
CA THR A 155 -14.46 -10.28 5.81
C THR A 155 -13.75 -10.80 4.59
N SER A 156 -13.83 -12.11 4.34
CA SER A 156 -13.44 -12.68 3.05
C SER A 156 -14.06 -11.82 1.95
N PHE A 157 -13.22 -11.19 1.11
CA PHE A 157 -13.52 -10.25 0.03
C PHE A 157 -14.98 -10.30 -0.45
N LYS A 158 -15.92 -9.68 0.29
CA LYS A 158 -17.27 -9.43 -0.21
C LYS A 158 -17.21 -8.04 -0.80
N ALA A 159 -17.48 -7.95 -2.10
CA ALA A 159 -17.29 -6.80 -2.98
C ALA A 159 -18.07 -5.51 -2.62
N SER A 160 -18.65 -5.42 -1.42
CA SER A 160 -19.47 -4.29 -0.99
C SER A 160 -18.87 -3.43 0.12
N LYS A 161 -17.75 -3.83 0.74
CA LYS A 161 -17.11 -3.02 1.79
C LYS A 161 -15.90 -2.29 1.23
N LEU A 162 -15.89 -0.96 1.40
CA LEU A 162 -14.76 -0.09 1.06
C LEU A 162 -13.48 -0.49 1.82
N TYR A 163 -13.66 -0.96 3.06
CA TYR A 163 -12.58 -1.44 3.92
C TYR A 163 -12.77 -2.92 4.22
N ASP A 164 -11.69 -3.68 4.11
CA ASP A 164 -11.64 -5.08 4.54
C ASP A 164 -11.26 -5.23 6.03
N PHE A 165 -10.86 -4.12 6.66
CA PHE A 165 -10.64 -4.00 8.10
C PHE A 165 -10.99 -2.60 8.61
N ALA A 166 -11.54 -2.52 9.82
CA ALA A 166 -11.65 -1.26 10.56
C ALA A 166 -11.65 -1.51 12.07
N ALA A 167 -10.92 -0.69 12.82
CA ALA A 167 -11.00 -0.55 14.27
C ALA A 167 -11.50 0.85 14.61
N THR A 168 -12.52 0.95 15.46
CA THR A 168 -13.08 2.22 15.93
C THR A 168 -12.97 2.30 17.45
N TYR A 169 -12.58 3.47 17.95
CA TYR A 169 -12.34 3.74 19.37
C TYR A 169 -13.36 4.73 19.93
N GLU A 170 -13.42 4.82 21.26
CA GLU A 170 -14.43 5.60 21.99
C GLU A 170 -14.43 7.11 21.68
N ASP A 171 -13.28 7.69 21.39
CA ASP A 171 -13.13 9.10 21.01
C ASP A 171 -13.45 9.37 19.53
N GLY A 172 -13.97 8.37 18.81
CA GLY A 172 -14.27 8.47 17.38
C GLY A 172 -13.08 8.14 16.48
N THR A 173 -11.87 7.97 17.03
CA THR A 173 -10.68 7.59 16.25
C THR A 173 -10.97 6.30 15.50
N LYS A 174 -10.59 6.26 14.22
CA LYS A 174 -10.81 5.11 13.34
C LYS A 174 -9.54 4.77 12.60
N ILE A 175 -9.19 3.48 12.57
CA ILE A 175 -8.09 2.93 11.79
C ILE A 175 -8.69 1.92 10.83
N SER A 176 -8.60 2.16 9.52
CA SER A 176 -9.15 1.27 8.51
C SER A 176 -8.10 0.84 7.49
N ARG A 177 -8.37 -0.28 6.82
CA ARG A 177 -7.54 -0.74 5.71
C ARG A 177 -8.36 -1.12 4.49
N ALA A 178 -7.86 -0.71 3.34
CA ALA A 178 -8.39 -1.03 2.02
C ALA A 178 -7.31 -1.74 1.20
N SER A 179 -7.63 -2.95 0.70
CA SER A 179 -6.71 -3.69 -0.16
C SER A 179 -6.58 -3.05 -1.53
N MET A 180 -5.36 -2.68 -1.89
CA MET A 180 -5.00 -2.15 -3.21
C MET A 180 -3.61 -2.69 -3.60
N THR A 181 -3.57 -3.70 -4.46
CA THR A 181 -2.29 -4.28 -4.94
C THR A 181 -1.74 -3.53 -6.15
N ARG A 182 -2.61 -2.83 -6.89
CA ARG A 182 -2.29 -1.94 -8.01
C ARG A 182 -3.14 -0.69 -7.93
N PHE A 183 -2.74 0.37 -8.63
CA PHE A 183 -3.49 1.62 -8.60
C PHE A 183 -4.93 1.42 -9.08
N ASP A 184 -5.88 1.79 -8.22
CA ASP A 184 -7.31 1.82 -8.51
C ASP A 184 -7.84 3.20 -8.11
N PHE A 185 -8.08 4.03 -9.12
CA PHE A 185 -8.56 5.40 -8.91
C PHE A 185 -9.93 5.44 -8.22
N LYS A 186 -10.82 4.48 -8.51
CA LYS A 186 -12.18 4.46 -7.95
C LYS A 186 -12.16 4.13 -6.47
N LEU A 187 -11.36 3.14 -6.09
CA LEU A 187 -11.12 2.80 -4.70
C LEU A 187 -10.49 3.98 -3.97
N LEU A 188 -9.39 4.51 -4.51
CA LEU A 188 -8.64 5.61 -3.90
C LEU A 188 -9.53 6.84 -3.68
N HIS A 189 -10.31 7.24 -4.70
CA HIS A 189 -11.23 8.36 -4.59
C HIS A 189 -12.29 8.14 -3.48
N SER A 190 -12.80 6.91 -3.35
CA SER A 190 -13.79 6.58 -2.32
C SER A 190 -13.20 6.68 -0.91
N VAL A 191 -11.97 6.18 -0.70
CA VAL A 191 -11.28 6.29 0.59
C VAL A 191 -10.87 7.74 0.89
N MET A 192 -10.43 8.51 -0.12
CA MET A 192 -10.09 9.94 -0.01
C MET A 192 -11.26 10.83 0.40
N HIS A 193 -12.50 10.37 0.29
CA HIS A 193 -13.66 11.10 0.77
C HIS A 193 -13.89 10.86 2.28
N ASP A 194 -13.63 9.65 2.75
CA ASP A 194 -13.96 9.19 4.11
C ASP A 194 -12.82 9.37 5.14
N ALA A 195 -11.56 9.41 4.69
CA ALA A 195 -10.40 9.46 5.57
C ALA A 195 -9.89 10.89 5.82
N ASP A 196 -9.33 11.13 6.99
CA ASP A 196 -8.58 12.37 7.32
C ASP A 196 -7.09 12.19 7.02
N ILE A 197 -6.56 11.02 7.34
CA ILE A 197 -5.17 10.65 7.07
C ILE A 197 -5.18 9.47 6.12
N LEU A 198 -4.43 9.58 5.03
CA LEU A 198 -4.19 8.49 4.08
C LEU A 198 -2.75 8.04 4.17
N MET A 199 -2.57 6.74 4.32
CA MET A 199 -1.27 6.11 4.26
C MET A 199 -1.27 5.09 3.12
N LEU A 200 -0.35 5.24 2.17
CA LEU A 200 -0.36 4.41 0.97
C LEU A 200 0.96 3.67 0.80
N ASN A 201 0.86 2.36 0.55
CA ASN A 201 1.96 1.52 0.17
C ASN A 201 1.52 0.54 -0.92
N ILE A 202 2.12 0.69 -2.09
CA ILE A 202 2.00 -0.29 -3.17
C ILE A 202 3.39 -0.52 -3.72
N GLY A 203 3.68 -1.76 -4.10
CA GLY A 203 4.97 -2.10 -4.69
C GLY A 203 5.25 -3.59 -4.69
N ALA A 204 4.78 -4.33 -3.68
CA ALA A 204 5.10 -5.75 -3.56
C ALA A 204 4.62 -6.60 -4.74
N TRP A 205 3.63 -6.11 -5.49
CA TRP A 205 3.04 -6.76 -6.66
C TRP A 205 3.58 -6.27 -8.01
N TYR A 206 4.55 -5.35 -8.01
CA TYR A 206 5.20 -4.86 -9.22
C TYR A 206 6.55 -5.54 -9.39
N ASN A 207 6.70 -6.29 -10.49
CA ASN A 207 7.95 -6.96 -10.84
C ASN A 207 8.67 -6.21 -11.98
N PRO A 208 9.94 -6.47 -12.32
CA PRO A 208 10.75 -5.65 -13.24
C PRO A 208 10.24 -5.42 -14.65
N PRO A 209 9.42 -6.26 -15.32
CA PRO A 209 8.82 -5.80 -16.58
C PRO A 209 7.81 -4.65 -16.35
N GLN A 210 7.39 -4.42 -15.11
CA GLN A 210 6.36 -3.47 -14.71
C GLN A 210 6.94 -2.18 -14.10
N ARG A 211 8.27 -1.97 -14.10
CA ARG A 211 8.88 -0.74 -13.54
C ARG A 211 8.28 0.53 -14.13
N GLN A 212 8.03 0.55 -15.44
CA GLN A 212 7.38 1.69 -16.09
C GLN A 212 5.92 1.87 -15.66
N GLN A 213 5.18 0.76 -15.51
CA GLN A 213 3.80 0.78 -15.02
C GLN A 213 3.74 1.30 -13.58
N TYR A 214 4.63 0.80 -12.71
CA TYR A 214 4.78 1.29 -11.34
C TYR A 214 5.06 2.79 -11.31
N GLY A 215 5.96 3.28 -12.16
CA GLY A 215 6.24 4.71 -12.30
C GLY A 215 5.00 5.54 -12.63
N ARG A 216 4.16 5.07 -13.58
CA ARG A 216 2.90 5.74 -13.94
C ARG A 216 1.89 5.71 -12.79
N ASP A 217 1.70 4.55 -12.19
CA ASP A 217 0.75 4.34 -11.09
C ASP A 217 1.13 5.17 -9.85
N MET A 218 2.41 5.22 -9.51
CA MET A 218 2.91 6.07 -8.43
C MET A 218 2.75 7.55 -8.76
N SER A 219 2.99 7.99 -10.01
CA SER A 219 2.79 9.39 -10.40
C SER A 219 1.32 9.81 -10.24
N ALA A 220 0.38 8.99 -10.73
CA ALA A 220 -1.06 9.23 -10.59
C ALA A 220 -1.51 9.26 -9.12
N LEU A 221 -0.94 8.36 -8.31
CA LEU A 221 -1.16 8.34 -6.86
C LEU A 221 -0.58 9.59 -6.19
N GLY A 222 0.59 10.06 -6.63
CA GLY A 222 1.23 11.29 -6.15
C GLY A 222 0.36 12.53 -6.41
N ASP A 223 -0.18 12.66 -7.63
CA ASP A 223 -1.11 13.73 -7.98
C ASP A 223 -2.38 13.71 -7.11
N ALA A 224 -2.94 12.51 -6.90
CA ALA A 224 -4.12 12.32 -6.05
C ALA A 224 -3.85 12.71 -4.60
N LEU A 225 -2.70 12.32 -4.03
CA LEU A 225 -2.32 12.69 -2.67
C LEU A 225 -2.01 14.18 -2.53
N ARG A 226 -1.38 14.79 -3.53
CA ARG A 226 -1.17 16.24 -3.54
C ARG A 226 -2.50 17.00 -3.50
N SER A 227 -3.49 16.52 -4.24
CA SER A 227 -4.86 17.05 -4.19
C SER A 227 -5.53 16.81 -2.83
N PHE A 228 -5.34 15.62 -2.23
CA PHE A 228 -5.79 15.32 -0.87
C PHE A 228 -5.21 16.31 0.15
N ASN A 229 -3.90 16.56 0.13
CA ASN A 229 -3.17 17.40 1.09
C ASN A 229 -3.52 18.88 1.03
N ARG A 230 -4.14 19.35 -0.05
CA ARG A 230 -4.64 20.73 -0.17
C ARG A 230 -5.93 20.96 0.61
N ARG A 231 -6.63 19.91 1.01
CA ARG A 231 -7.88 20.03 1.77
C ARG A 231 -7.57 20.23 3.26
N PRO A 232 -8.26 21.18 3.94
CA PRO A 232 -8.07 21.38 5.37
C PRO A 232 -8.27 20.10 6.17
N GLY A 233 -7.35 19.81 7.10
CA GLY A 233 -7.39 18.62 7.96
C GLY A 233 -7.09 17.30 7.26
N LYS A 234 -6.74 17.31 5.96
CA LYS A 234 -6.41 16.10 5.19
C LYS A 234 -4.91 15.93 5.03
N ARG A 235 -4.42 14.70 5.25
CA ARG A 235 -3.00 14.37 5.15
C ARG A 235 -2.71 13.03 4.49
N GLY A 236 -1.99 13.05 3.39
CA GLY A 236 -1.54 11.92 2.60
C GLY A 236 -0.06 11.68 2.82
N ILE A 237 0.27 10.46 3.19
CA ILE A 237 1.62 9.99 3.49
C ILE A 237 1.89 8.78 2.60
N LEU A 238 3.03 8.82 1.92
CA LEU A 238 3.55 7.67 1.20
C LEU A 238 4.39 6.84 2.17
N VAL A 239 4.16 5.54 2.22
CA VAL A 239 5.04 4.59 2.89
C VAL A 239 5.79 3.85 1.80
N ASP A 240 7.12 3.85 1.89
CA ASP A 240 7.98 3.21 0.92
C ASP A 240 7.76 1.69 0.88
N THR A 241 8.06 1.07 -0.27
CA THR A 241 7.88 -0.38 -0.47
C THR A 241 8.81 -1.13 0.48
N VAL A 242 8.23 -1.95 1.35
CA VAL A 242 9.02 -2.81 2.24
C VAL A 242 9.78 -3.83 1.38
N PRO A 243 11.09 -4.03 1.61
CA PRO A 243 11.90 -4.90 0.81
C PRO A 243 11.40 -6.35 0.90
N GLN A 244 11.40 -7.03 -0.24
CA GLN A 244 11.45 -8.49 -0.30
C GLN A 244 12.94 -8.83 -0.42
N HIS A 245 13.52 -9.56 0.54
CA HIS A 245 14.98 -9.69 0.70
C HIS A 245 15.69 -10.57 -0.36
N PHE A 246 15.29 -10.50 -1.63
CA PHE A 246 15.94 -11.18 -2.77
C PHE A 246 16.11 -10.18 -3.92
N PRO A 247 17.19 -9.40 -3.93
CA PRO A 247 17.68 -8.82 -5.16
C PRO A 247 18.05 -9.99 -6.05
N THR A 248 17.15 -10.32 -6.97
CA THR A 248 17.60 -10.81 -8.26
C THR A 248 18.51 -9.74 -8.86
N GLN A 249 19.35 -10.09 -9.84
CA GLN A 249 20.14 -9.09 -10.59
C GLN A 249 19.27 -7.99 -11.24
N ARG A 250 17.94 -8.12 -11.23
CA ARG A 250 16.96 -7.18 -11.79
C ARG A 250 16.17 -6.42 -10.72
N GLY A 251 16.53 -6.58 -9.45
CA GLY A 251 15.89 -5.88 -8.34
C GLY A 251 14.42 -6.22 -8.14
N SER A 252 13.97 -7.38 -8.63
CA SER A 252 12.54 -7.71 -8.68
C SER A 252 11.92 -7.97 -7.31
N GLY A 253 12.70 -8.37 -6.32
CA GLY A 253 12.17 -9.08 -5.16
C GLY A 253 11.52 -10.43 -5.52
N ALA A 254 11.53 -10.83 -6.81
CA ALA A 254 10.77 -11.97 -7.28
C ALA A 254 11.28 -13.25 -6.61
N PHE A 255 10.32 -13.98 -6.03
CA PHE A 255 10.40 -15.25 -5.31
C PHE A 255 11.21 -16.40 -5.97
N SER A 256 11.83 -16.17 -7.13
CA SER A 256 12.40 -17.19 -8.00
C SER A 256 13.89 -17.43 -7.80
N ASP A 257 14.66 -16.48 -7.29
CA ASP A 257 16.12 -16.67 -7.13
C ASP A 257 16.39 -17.20 -5.72
N ARG A 258 15.96 -18.45 -5.50
CA ARG A 258 16.13 -19.18 -4.24
C ARG A 258 17.56 -19.72 -4.17
N ILE A 259 18.28 -19.43 -3.10
CA ILE A 259 19.47 -20.22 -2.75
C ILE A 259 18.95 -21.52 -2.11
N ASP A 260 19.01 -22.61 -2.85
CA ASP A 260 18.66 -23.99 -2.44
C ASP A 260 17.18 -24.32 -2.21
N GLY A 261 16.25 -23.41 -2.52
CA GLY A 261 14.81 -23.70 -2.54
C GLY A 261 14.13 -23.89 -1.17
N LYS A 262 14.85 -23.69 -0.06
CA LYS A 262 14.40 -24.11 1.28
C LYS A 262 14.32 -23.03 2.37
N ARG A 263 14.86 -21.83 2.16
CA ARG A 263 14.78 -20.72 3.13
C ARG A 263 15.00 -19.35 2.48
N CYS A 264 14.48 -18.30 3.13
CA CYS A 264 14.87 -16.93 2.85
C CYS A 264 16.33 -16.71 3.33
N VAL A 265 17.15 -16.06 2.53
CA VAL A 265 18.57 -15.77 2.86
C VAL A 265 18.79 -14.26 2.84
N PRO A 266 19.68 -13.73 3.71
CA PRO A 266 20.03 -12.33 3.67
C PRO A 266 20.69 -11.97 2.35
N VAL A 267 20.44 -10.74 1.92
CA VAL A 267 21.32 -10.02 1.01
C VAL A 267 22.46 -9.45 1.85
N ASP A 268 23.68 -9.40 1.31
CA ASP A 268 24.64 -8.45 1.85
C ASP A 268 24.02 -7.04 1.74
N PRO A 269 23.88 -6.31 2.85
CA PRO A 269 23.29 -4.99 2.81
C PRO A 269 24.00 -4.03 1.83
N GLY A 270 25.32 -4.19 1.63
CA GLY A 270 26.07 -3.45 0.60
C GLY A 270 25.57 -3.72 -0.82
N ASP A 271 25.15 -4.94 -1.11
CA ASP A 271 24.70 -5.36 -2.45
C ASP A 271 23.28 -4.86 -2.77
N TYR A 272 22.47 -4.50 -1.78
CA TYR A 272 21.07 -4.12 -2.01
C TYR A 272 20.94 -2.87 -2.90
N SER A 273 21.78 -1.86 -2.65
CA SER A 273 21.80 -0.63 -3.47
C SER A 273 22.49 -0.84 -4.83
N HIS A 274 23.56 -1.65 -4.86
CA HIS A 274 24.33 -1.90 -6.08
C HIS A 274 23.59 -2.79 -7.10
N THR A 275 22.65 -3.62 -6.65
CA THR A 275 21.84 -4.50 -7.51
C THR A 275 20.64 -3.78 -8.17
N GLY A 276 20.37 -2.53 -7.80
CA GLY A 276 19.20 -1.78 -8.28
C GLY A 276 17.87 -2.34 -7.75
N ALA A 277 17.89 -3.08 -6.64
CA ALA A 277 16.71 -3.62 -5.98
C ALA A 277 15.85 -2.58 -5.26
N ASP A 278 16.42 -1.40 -5.00
CA ASP A 278 15.75 -0.23 -4.46
C ASP A 278 14.96 0.56 -5.51
N TRP A 279 14.75 0.04 -6.73
CA TRP A 279 14.10 0.82 -7.79
C TRP A 279 12.67 1.26 -7.44
N HIS A 280 11.95 0.50 -6.60
CA HIS A 280 10.67 0.93 -6.03
C HIS A 280 10.85 2.21 -5.22
N THR A 281 11.77 2.18 -4.25
CA THR A 281 12.14 3.34 -3.42
C THR A 281 12.59 4.53 -4.26
N GLN A 282 13.39 4.32 -5.30
CA GLN A 282 13.79 5.40 -6.22
C GLN A 282 12.57 6.06 -6.89
N VAL A 283 11.57 5.27 -7.30
CA VAL A 283 10.33 5.78 -7.89
C VAL A 283 9.50 6.52 -6.85
N VAL A 284 9.32 5.96 -5.64
CA VAL A 284 8.59 6.61 -4.54
C VAL A 284 9.24 7.96 -4.20
N ARG A 285 10.56 7.99 -3.98
CA ARG A 285 11.31 9.22 -3.68
C ARG A 285 11.12 10.28 -4.75
N ARG A 286 11.27 9.92 -6.03
CA ARG A 286 11.07 10.85 -7.14
C ARG A 286 9.65 11.43 -7.13
N VAL A 287 8.63 10.57 -7.11
CA VAL A 287 7.21 10.99 -7.13
C VAL A 287 6.88 11.88 -5.95
N SER A 288 7.39 11.55 -4.76
CA SER A 288 7.18 12.33 -3.56
C SER A 288 7.83 13.70 -3.63
N HIS A 289 9.07 13.77 -4.11
CA HIS A 289 9.76 15.03 -4.33
C HIS A 289 9.00 15.92 -5.35
N GLU A 290 8.61 15.34 -6.49
CA GLU A 290 7.83 16.05 -7.53
C GLU A 290 6.48 16.59 -7.03
N ASN A 291 5.88 15.91 -6.04
CA ASN A 291 4.56 16.27 -5.51
C ASN A 291 4.59 16.97 -4.14
N GLY A 292 5.77 17.17 -3.54
CA GLY A 292 5.90 17.71 -2.19
C GLY A 292 5.24 16.82 -1.13
N LEU A 293 5.34 15.50 -1.29
CA LEU A 293 4.75 14.52 -0.40
C LEU A 293 5.75 14.05 0.65
N GLN A 294 5.20 13.74 1.82
CA GLN A 294 5.94 13.10 2.90
C GLN A 294 6.09 11.60 2.61
N VAL A 295 7.28 11.08 2.84
CA VAL A 295 7.59 9.65 2.71
C VAL A 295 8.06 9.10 4.05
N VAL A 296 7.49 7.98 4.45
CA VAL A 296 8.04 7.11 5.48
C VAL A 296 8.97 6.12 4.76
N GLU A 297 10.27 6.39 4.80
CA GLU A 297 11.28 5.48 4.27
C GLU A 297 11.44 4.27 5.20
N VAL A 298 11.62 3.08 4.61
CA VAL A 298 11.58 1.82 5.36
C VAL A 298 12.76 0.89 5.09
N LEU A 299 13.59 1.16 4.08
CA LEU A 299 14.66 0.25 3.66
C LEU A 299 15.67 -0.04 4.79
N ASP A 300 16.13 0.98 5.52
CA ASP A 300 17.08 0.83 6.62
C ASP A 300 16.48 0.09 7.84
N ILE A 301 15.17 0.15 8.02
CA ILE A 301 14.44 -0.63 9.03
C ILE A 301 14.42 -2.09 8.61
N PHE A 302 13.94 -2.38 7.40
CA PHE A 302 13.58 -3.74 7.04
C PHE A 302 14.71 -4.53 6.39
N VAL A 303 15.62 -3.94 5.59
CA VAL A 303 16.73 -4.66 4.91
C VAL A 303 17.63 -5.47 5.89
N PRO A 304 17.93 -5.00 7.11
CA PRO A 304 18.65 -5.79 8.10
C PRO A 304 17.84 -6.93 8.72
N ARG A 305 16.51 -6.86 8.62
CA ARG A 305 15.54 -7.74 9.30
C ARG A 305 15.06 -8.89 8.42
N TRP A 306 15.96 -9.41 7.58
CA TRP A 306 15.71 -10.62 6.79
C TRP A 306 15.29 -11.82 7.67
N ASP A 307 15.80 -11.85 8.91
CA ASP A 307 15.54 -12.88 9.92
C ASP A 307 14.08 -12.88 10.40
N ALA A 308 13.38 -11.76 10.21
CA ALA A 308 11.99 -11.60 10.58
C ALA A 308 11.00 -12.11 9.51
N HIS A 309 11.45 -12.59 8.35
CA HIS A 309 10.54 -13.22 7.39
C HIS A 309 9.96 -14.53 7.90
N LEU A 310 8.72 -14.84 7.48
CA LEU A 310 8.02 -16.06 7.87
C LEU A 310 8.84 -17.33 7.57
N GLU A 311 9.44 -17.41 6.39
CA GLU A 311 10.18 -18.60 5.94
C GLU A 311 11.70 -18.40 5.92
N SER A 312 12.22 -17.53 6.80
CA SER A 312 13.67 -17.36 7.04
C SER A 312 14.35 -18.65 7.57
N ARG A 313 13.56 -19.67 7.88
CA ARG A 313 14.00 -20.92 8.50
C ARG A 313 13.64 -22.14 7.67
N PRO A 314 14.40 -23.23 7.80
CA PRO A 314 14.09 -24.47 7.10
C PRO A 314 12.71 -24.96 7.52
N LYS A 315 11.79 -25.10 6.56
CA LYS A 315 10.54 -25.85 6.78
C LYS A 315 10.89 -27.23 7.32
N THR A 316 10.30 -27.61 8.46
CA THR A 316 10.13 -29.04 8.73
C THR A 316 9.29 -29.59 7.58
N ALA A 317 9.63 -30.78 7.07
CA ALA A 317 9.17 -31.30 5.78
C ALA A 317 7.63 -31.48 5.60
N THR A 318 6.81 -31.01 6.53
CA THR A 318 5.38 -31.25 6.63
C THR A 318 4.49 -30.13 6.06
N SER A 319 4.98 -28.91 5.83
CA SER A 319 4.18 -27.85 5.20
C SER A 319 4.25 -27.96 3.67
N GLY A 320 3.36 -28.78 3.09
CA GLY A 320 3.32 -29.21 1.69
C GLY A 320 3.19 -28.13 0.60
N SER A 321 3.28 -26.84 0.92
CA SER A 321 3.44 -25.79 -0.08
C SER A 321 4.94 -25.52 -0.29
N GLY A 322 5.50 -26.01 -1.41
CA GLY A 322 6.89 -25.74 -1.81
C GLY A 322 7.22 -24.26 -2.10
N ASN A 323 6.38 -23.32 -1.66
CA ASN A 323 6.59 -21.89 -1.79
C ASN A 323 6.98 -21.30 -0.44
N LEU A 324 8.15 -20.66 -0.41
CA LEU A 324 8.60 -19.87 0.72
C LEU A 324 7.95 -18.48 0.63
N ASP A 325 7.31 -18.06 1.71
CA ASP A 325 6.92 -16.69 1.96
C ASP A 325 8.09 -15.89 2.51
N CYS A 326 8.72 -15.16 1.61
CA CYS A 326 9.78 -14.22 1.93
C CYS A 326 9.38 -12.78 1.58
N THR A 327 8.08 -12.52 1.55
CA THR A 327 7.53 -11.17 1.42
C THR A 327 7.03 -10.71 2.77
N HIS A 328 6.32 -11.56 3.48
CA HIS A 328 5.72 -11.20 4.75
C HIS A 328 6.68 -11.40 5.92
N TYR A 329 6.46 -10.62 6.97
CA TYR A 329 7.26 -10.62 8.18
C TYR A 329 6.48 -11.22 9.34
N CYS A 330 7.18 -11.80 10.30
CA CYS A 330 6.64 -12.14 11.59
C CYS A 330 6.07 -10.90 12.28
N HIS A 331 4.96 -11.11 12.99
CA HIS A 331 4.28 -10.06 13.71
C HIS A 331 4.88 -9.89 15.11
N ARG A 332 6.00 -9.15 15.21
CA ARG A 332 6.63 -8.79 16.49
C ARG A 332 6.79 -7.29 16.62
N ASP A 333 6.58 -6.76 17.81
CA ASP A 333 6.74 -5.32 18.07
C ASP A 333 8.13 -4.84 17.66
N SER A 334 9.18 -5.57 18.01
CA SER A 334 10.56 -5.23 17.67
C SER A 334 10.86 -5.15 16.16
N VAL A 335 10.01 -5.72 15.31
CA VAL A 335 10.13 -5.65 13.85
C VAL A 335 9.42 -4.40 13.32
N TRP A 336 8.22 -4.12 13.83
CA TRP A 336 7.33 -3.11 13.29
C TRP A 336 7.42 -1.75 14.00
N GLU A 337 7.85 -1.72 15.26
CA GLU A 337 7.96 -0.51 16.08
C GLU A 337 8.73 0.63 15.39
N PRO A 338 9.88 0.41 14.73
CA PRO A 338 10.59 1.52 14.09
C PRO A 338 9.77 2.16 12.97
N LEU A 339 9.01 1.35 12.22
CA LEU A 339 8.09 1.84 11.21
C LEU A 339 6.96 2.63 11.86
N LEU A 340 6.33 2.10 12.91
CA LEU A 340 5.26 2.80 13.65
C LEU A 340 5.75 4.13 14.24
N SER A 341 6.97 4.17 14.76
CA SER A 341 7.62 5.39 15.24
C SER A 341 7.74 6.45 14.14
N ARG A 342 8.23 6.08 12.95
CA ARG A 342 8.31 7.00 11.81
C ARG A 342 6.95 7.45 11.31
N ILE A 343 5.95 6.58 11.35
CA ILE A 343 4.56 6.92 11.04
C ILE A 343 4.04 7.97 12.02
N GLY A 344 4.24 7.75 13.33
CA GLY A 344 3.84 8.69 14.37
C GLY A 344 4.53 10.05 14.25
N ALA A 345 5.85 10.06 14.04
CA ALA A 345 6.59 11.29 13.76
C ALA A 345 6.05 12.00 12.51
N SER A 346 5.69 11.23 11.47
CA SER A 346 5.22 11.80 10.23
C SER A 346 3.88 12.51 10.36
N ILE A 347 2.98 11.95 11.17
CA ILE A 347 1.69 12.56 11.48
C ILE A 347 1.86 13.83 12.34
N ARG A 348 2.76 13.83 13.34
CA ARG A 348 2.99 15.01 14.19
C ARG A 348 3.53 16.22 13.42
N ILE A 349 4.52 16.01 12.55
CA ILE A 349 5.11 17.10 11.73
C ILE A 349 4.04 17.75 10.85
N ALA A 350 3.03 16.99 10.42
CA ALA A 350 1.94 17.51 9.60
C ALA A 350 1.06 18.53 10.31
N ASP A 351 0.89 18.38 11.63
CA ASP A 351 -0.01 19.19 12.43
C ASP A 351 0.72 20.42 13.05
N GLY A 352 1.97 20.69 12.64
CA GLY A 352 2.77 21.82 13.10
C GLY A 352 3.40 21.64 14.48
N GLY A 353 3.55 20.38 14.92
CA GLY A 353 4.19 20.01 16.18
C GLY A 353 5.71 19.92 16.15
#